data_AF-A0A7T5R697-F1
#
_entry.id   AF-A0A7T5R697-F1
#
_cell.length_a   1.000
_cell.length_b   1.000
_cell.length_c   1.000
_cell.angle_alpha   90.00
_cell.angle_beta   90.00
_cell.angle_gamma   90.00
#
_symmetry.space_group_name_H-M   'P 1'
#
loop_
_entity.id
_entity.type
_entity.pdbx_description
1 polymer ?
#
loop_
_entity_poly.entity_id
_entity_poly.type
_entity_poly.pdbx_seq_one_letter_code
_entity_poly.pdbx_strand_id
1 'polypeptide(L)'
;MADLTETFREAFERHADELFRHASLRLSDRDRALELTQECFLRAWQYAGRGEEIREMRPFLFRTLRHLIIDEYRKSKSFSLDSMMEDDDGGQIERMLPRDDTNTLEAAMDRFDGKHAIAAIQELPDLYREALTMRYVDNLSLKEIAEIVRESENVVSVRLHRGLKKLHALLEAE
;
A
#
# COMPACT_ATOMS: atom_id res chain seq x y z
N MET A 1 -23.13 8.02 -20.10
CA MET A 1 -23.64 7.68 -18.75
C MET A 1 -23.80 6.18 -18.54
N ALA A 2 -24.40 5.41 -19.47
CA ALA A 2 -24.49 3.95 -19.35
C ALA A 2 -23.10 3.26 -19.22
N ASP A 3 -22.13 3.72 -20.00
CA ASP A 3 -20.75 3.20 -20.01
C ASP A 3 -20.00 3.41 -18.68
N LEU A 4 -20.14 4.60 -18.08
CA LEU A 4 -19.51 4.91 -16.79
C LEU A 4 -20.09 4.06 -15.66
N THR A 5 -21.40 3.81 -15.68
CA THR A 5 -22.08 3.02 -14.64
C THR A 5 -21.60 1.58 -14.66
N GLU A 6 -21.47 0.99 -15.85
CA GLU A 6 -21.00 -0.39 -15.98
C GLU A 6 -19.52 -0.51 -15.61
N THR A 7 -18.68 0.41 -16.11
CA THR A 7 -17.25 0.46 -15.75
C THR A 7 -17.04 0.54 -14.24
N PHE A 8 -17.84 1.35 -13.54
CA PHE A 8 -17.75 1.45 -12.08
C PHE A 8 -18.32 0.25 -11.34
N ARG A 9 -19.38 -0.38 -11.83
CA ARG A 9 -19.89 -1.63 -11.25
C ARG A 9 -18.80 -2.70 -11.33
N GLU A 10 -18.21 -2.89 -12.50
CA GLU A 10 -17.12 -3.85 -12.70
C GLU A 10 -15.92 -3.53 -11.79
N ALA A 11 -15.55 -2.26 -11.66
CA ALA A 11 -14.49 -1.84 -10.76
C ALA A 11 -14.82 -2.16 -9.30
N PHE A 12 -16.05 -1.92 -8.88
CA PHE A 12 -16.50 -2.21 -7.52
C PHE A 12 -16.46 -3.71 -7.22
N GLU A 13 -17.05 -4.53 -8.10
CA GLU A 13 -17.08 -5.98 -7.95
C GLU A 13 -15.67 -6.60 -7.91
N ARG A 14 -14.72 -6.04 -8.67
CA ARG A 14 -13.33 -6.53 -8.68
C ARG A 14 -12.50 -6.04 -7.50
N HIS A 15 -12.68 -4.79 -7.09
CA HIS A 15 -11.69 -4.09 -6.24
C HIS A 15 -12.17 -3.77 -4.83
N ALA A 16 -13.47 -3.84 -4.52
CA ALA A 16 -13.98 -3.44 -3.21
C ALA A 16 -13.38 -4.27 -2.07
N ASP A 17 -13.34 -5.59 -2.23
CA ASP A 17 -12.81 -6.48 -1.18
C ASP A 17 -11.31 -6.30 -0.96
N GLU A 18 -10.50 -6.10 -2.02
CA GLU A 18 -9.07 -5.87 -1.86
C GLU A 18 -8.77 -4.51 -1.22
N LEU A 19 -9.50 -3.47 -1.59
CA LEU A 19 -9.37 -2.14 -0.97
C LEU A 19 -9.78 -2.16 0.50
N PHE A 20 -10.85 -2.88 0.83
CA PHE A 20 -11.29 -3.03 2.21
C PHE A 20 -10.28 -3.82 3.06
N ARG A 21 -9.73 -4.92 2.52
CA ARG A 21 -8.64 -5.66 3.18
C ARG A 21 -7.41 -4.77 3.39
N HIS A 22 -6.98 -4.03 2.37
CA HIS A 22 -5.85 -3.11 2.47
C HIS A 22 -6.08 -2.06 3.57
N ALA A 23 -7.26 -1.43 3.59
CA ALA A 23 -7.62 -0.45 4.59
C ALA A 23 -7.64 -1.06 6.00
N SER A 24 -8.20 -2.27 6.16
CA SER A 24 -8.29 -2.98 7.45
C SER A 24 -6.94 -3.42 8.00
N LEU A 25 -5.92 -3.59 7.15
CA LEU A 25 -4.55 -3.88 7.58
C LEU A 25 -3.79 -2.63 8.02
N ARG A 26 -4.28 -1.45 7.65
CA ARG A 26 -3.69 -0.16 8.00
C ARG A 26 -4.40 0.45 9.20
N LEU A 27 -5.73 0.36 9.24
CA LEU A 27 -6.56 0.96 10.27
C LEU A 27 -6.93 -0.07 11.33
N SER A 28 -6.88 0.35 12.59
CA SER A 28 -7.35 -0.47 13.72
C SER A 28 -8.88 -0.55 13.79
N ASP A 29 -9.58 0.44 13.23
CA ASP A 29 -11.04 0.51 13.19
C ASP A 29 -11.57 -0.02 11.85
N ARG A 30 -12.28 -1.15 11.92
CA ARG A 30 -12.88 -1.84 10.76
C ARG A 30 -13.99 -1.03 10.11
N ASP A 31 -14.81 -0.34 10.90
CA ASP A 31 -15.90 0.49 10.36
C ASP A 31 -15.32 1.67 9.62
N ARG A 32 -14.24 2.26 10.17
CA ARG A 32 -13.50 3.32 9.47
C ARG A 32 -12.87 2.82 8.18
N ALA A 33 -12.31 1.61 8.16
CA ALA A 33 -11.80 1.01 6.93
C ALA A 33 -12.88 0.88 5.85
N LEU A 34 -14.09 0.44 6.23
CA LEU A 34 -15.22 0.33 5.32
C LEU A 34 -15.65 1.69 4.78
N GLU A 35 -15.74 2.71 5.63
CA GLU A 35 -16.06 4.08 5.23
C GLU A 35 -15.04 4.64 4.23
N LEU A 36 -13.74 4.44 4.45
CA LEU A 36 -12.72 4.91 3.52
C LEU A 36 -12.76 4.16 2.18
N THR A 37 -13.10 2.87 2.18
CA THR A 37 -13.33 2.12 0.93
C THR A 37 -14.50 2.70 0.15
N GLN A 38 -15.62 3.01 0.81
CA GLN A 38 -16.79 3.63 0.15
C GLN A 38 -16.45 5.03 -0.39
N GLU A 39 -15.79 5.86 0.42
CA GLU A 39 -15.33 7.19 0.02
C GLU A 39 -14.36 7.13 -1.17
N CYS A 40 -13.51 6.10 -1.26
CA CYS A 40 -12.62 5.88 -2.39
C CYS A 40 -13.40 5.73 -3.71
N PHE A 41 -14.41 4.86 -3.74
CA PHE A 41 -15.25 4.69 -4.93
C PHE A 41 -16.08 5.94 -5.24
N LEU A 42 -16.58 6.64 -4.22
CA LEU A 42 -17.31 7.89 -4.41
C LEU A 42 -16.44 8.96 -5.08
N ARG A 43 -15.18 9.13 -4.62
CA ARG A 43 -14.23 10.07 -5.21
C ARG A 43 -13.88 9.69 -6.64
N ALA A 44 -13.68 8.39 -6.91
CA ALA A 44 -13.44 7.91 -8.26
C ALA A 44 -14.63 8.21 -9.18
N TRP A 45 -15.86 7.95 -8.73
CA TRP A 45 -17.09 8.21 -9.47
C TRP A 45 -17.22 9.70 -9.81
N GLN A 46 -17.02 10.57 -8.82
CA GLN A 46 -17.05 12.02 -9.02
C GLN A 46 -15.94 12.50 -9.95
N TYR A 47 -14.75 11.92 -9.87
CA TYR A 47 -13.62 12.26 -10.75
C TYR A 47 -13.96 11.95 -12.21
N ALA A 48 -14.39 10.72 -12.50
CA ALA A 48 -14.80 10.33 -13.84
C ALA A 48 -16.06 11.09 -14.33
N GLY A 49 -17.00 11.39 -13.43
CA GLY A 49 -18.21 12.17 -13.74
C GLY A 49 -17.93 13.61 -14.17
N ARG A 50 -16.76 14.17 -13.81
CA ARG A 50 -16.29 15.47 -14.32
C ARG A 50 -15.64 15.40 -15.72
N GLY A 51 -15.57 14.21 -16.32
CA GLY A 51 -14.93 13.98 -17.62
C GLY A 51 -13.42 13.76 -17.53
N GLU A 52 -12.88 13.58 -16.32
CA GLU A 52 -11.47 13.27 -16.13
C GLU A 52 -11.16 11.81 -16.47
N GLU A 53 -10.01 11.58 -17.11
CA GLU A 53 -9.61 10.25 -17.55
C GLU A 53 -8.94 9.46 -16.41
N ILE A 54 -9.42 8.24 -16.15
CA ILE A 54 -8.77 7.26 -15.28
C ILE A 54 -8.10 6.22 -16.19
N ARG A 55 -6.77 6.30 -16.32
CA ARG A 55 -6.00 5.39 -17.18
C ARG A 55 -6.06 3.94 -16.69
N GLU A 56 -5.87 3.74 -15.40
CA GLU A 56 -5.83 2.43 -14.75
C GLU A 56 -6.63 2.50 -13.45
N MET A 57 -7.75 1.78 -13.39
CA MET A 57 -8.71 1.88 -12.29
C MET A 57 -8.13 1.42 -10.97
N ARG A 58 -7.44 0.27 -10.96
CA ARG A 58 -6.91 -0.35 -9.73
C ARG A 58 -5.85 0.54 -9.04
N PRO A 59 -4.77 1.01 -9.71
CA PRO A 59 -3.82 1.95 -9.11
C PRO A 59 -4.47 3.27 -8.69
N PHE A 60 -5.45 3.77 -9.45
CA PHE A 60 -6.18 4.98 -9.10
C PHE A 60 -6.94 4.83 -7.77
N LEU A 61 -7.63 3.70 -7.58
CA LEU A 61 -8.36 3.41 -6.35
C LEU A 61 -7.39 3.25 -5.17
N PHE A 62 -6.34 2.44 -5.30
CA PHE A 62 -5.33 2.29 -4.24
C PHE A 62 -4.64 3.61 -3.88
N ARG A 63 -4.33 4.46 -4.87
CA ARG A 63 -3.78 5.80 -4.61
C ARG A 63 -4.75 6.69 -3.85
N THR A 64 -6.03 6.66 -4.25
CA THR A 64 -7.08 7.43 -3.58
C THR A 64 -7.26 6.95 -2.14
N LEU A 65 -7.33 5.64 -1.92
CA LEU A 65 -7.43 5.03 -0.60
C LEU A 65 -6.21 5.35 0.27
N ARG A 66 -5.00 5.30 -0.29
CA ARG A 66 -3.77 5.68 0.41
C ARG A 66 -3.83 7.11 0.93
N HIS A 67 -4.29 8.06 0.10
CA HIS A 67 -4.46 9.45 0.54
C HIS A 67 -5.48 9.57 1.68
N LEU A 68 -6.61 8.86 1.58
CA LEU A 68 -7.63 8.83 2.64
C LEU A 68 -7.08 8.30 3.97
N ILE A 69 -6.30 7.22 3.92
CA ILE A 69 -5.65 6.63 5.10
C ILE A 69 -4.63 7.60 5.72
N ILE A 70 -3.81 8.26 4.90
CA ILE A 70 -2.85 9.28 5.39
C ILE A 70 -3.59 10.44 6.05
N ASP A 71 -4.67 10.92 5.44
CA ASP A 71 -5.49 12.00 6.01
C ASP A 71 -6.14 11.56 7.33
N GLU A 72 -6.53 10.29 7.46
CA GLU A 72 -7.04 9.72 8.71
C GLU A 72 -6.00 9.72 9.82
N TYR A 73 -4.78 9.25 9.56
CA TYR A 73 -3.70 9.32 10.55
C TYR A 73 -3.34 10.75 10.92
N ARG A 74 -3.36 11.69 9.96
CA ARG A 74 -3.12 13.12 10.24
C ARG A 74 -4.17 13.70 11.17
N LYS A 75 -5.44 13.34 11.00
CA LYS A 75 -6.52 13.74 11.93
C LYS A 75 -6.27 13.16 13.31
N SER A 76 -5.97 11.88 13.41
CA SER A 76 -5.66 11.21 14.68
C SER A 76 -4.45 11.82 15.40
N LYS A 77 -3.39 12.18 14.66
CA LYS A 77 -2.23 12.91 15.21
C LYS A 77 -2.52 14.35 15.57
N SER A 78 -3.41 15.03 14.86
CA SER A 78 -3.86 16.38 15.25
C SER A 78 -4.59 16.37 16.60
N PHE A 79 -5.28 15.27 16.95
CA PHE A 79 -5.84 15.04 18.28
C PHE A 79 -4.80 14.59 19.34
N SER A 80 -3.66 14.05 18.89
CA SER A 80 -2.53 13.62 19.71
C SER A 80 -1.32 14.51 19.42
N LEU A 81 -1.39 15.78 19.82
CA LEU A 81 -0.28 16.72 19.65
C LEU A 81 1.05 16.10 20.15
N ASP A 82 2.06 16.25 19.30
CA ASP A 82 3.48 15.93 19.46
C ASP A 82 3.91 14.49 19.13
N SER A 83 4.21 14.24 17.84
CA SER A 83 5.45 13.56 17.42
C SER A 83 5.50 13.27 15.92
N MET A 84 6.74 13.28 15.43
CA MET A 84 7.25 12.90 14.12
C MET A 84 7.29 14.02 13.08
N MET A 85 8.18 14.98 13.34
CA MET A 85 9.30 15.10 12.41
C MET A 85 10.25 13.94 12.76
N GLU A 86 10.20 12.87 11.99
CA GLU A 86 11.31 11.93 11.93
C GLU A 86 11.84 11.98 10.50
N ASP A 87 12.97 12.68 10.41
CA ASP A 87 14.05 12.57 9.45
C ASP A 87 13.67 12.07 8.05
N ASP A 88 13.55 13.07 7.18
CA ASP A 88 14.10 13.02 5.83
C ASP A 88 15.54 12.47 5.88
N ASP A 89 15.70 11.14 5.92
CA ASP A 89 16.89 10.52 5.35
C ASP A 89 16.75 10.64 3.83
N GLY A 90 17.05 11.83 3.35
CA GLY A 90 17.59 12.08 2.01
C GLY A 90 18.92 11.32 1.88
N GLY A 91 18.85 10.00 1.88
CA GLY A 91 19.99 9.09 1.90
C GLY A 91 20.14 8.38 0.57
N GLN A 92 20.71 9.09 -0.40
CA GLN A 92 21.43 8.60 -1.59
C GLN A 92 20.98 7.24 -2.15
N ILE A 93 20.33 7.30 -3.31
CA ILE A 93 20.08 6.14 -4.19
C ILE A 93 21.45 5.60 -4.65
N GLU A 94 22.05 4.73 -3.82
CA GLU A 94 23.20 3.94 -4.23
C GLU A 94 22.70 2.94 -5.29
N ARG A 95 23.25 3.11 -6.49
CA ARG A 95 22.89 2.34 -7.68
C ARG A 95 23.27 0.87 -7.49
N MET A 96 22.36 0.01 -7.95
CA MET A 96 22.47 -1.45 -8.09
C MET A 96 22.42 -2.27 -6.79
N LEU A 97 21.21 -2.74 -6.47
CA LEU A 97 21.05 -4.08 -5.89
C LEU A 97 20.89 -5.09 -7.05
N PRO A 98 21.57 -6.25 -7.02
CA PRO A 98 21.29 -7.33 -7.95
C PRO A 98 19.83 -7.79 -7.78
N ARG A 99 19.09 -7.94 -8.89
CA ARG A 99 17.74 -8.52 -8.87
C ARG A 99 17.72 -9.95 -8.29
N ASP A 100 18.86 -10.64 -8.27
CA ASP A 100 19.01 -12.03 -7.82
C ASP A 100 18.84 -12.22 -6.30
N ASP A 101 19.15 -11.20 -5.48
CA ASP A 101 19.11 -11.34 -4.01
C ASP A 101 17.68 -11.23 -3.45
N THR A 102 16.77 -10.58 -4.17
CA THR A 102 15.36 -10.47 -3.74
C THR A 102 14.64 -11.81 -3.87
N ASN A 103 14.88 -12.56 -4.96
CA ASN A 103 14.26 -13.86 -5.19
C ASN A 103 14.68 -14.90 -4.13
N THR A 104 15.93 -14.85 -3.68
CA THR A 104 16.44 -15.74 -2.63
C THR A 104 15.81 -15.42 -1.27
N LEU A 105 15.61 -14.14 -0.98
CA LEU A 105 14.98 -13.69 0.27
C LEU A 105 13.48 -13.97 0.29
N GLU A 106 12.79 -13.83 -0.83
CA GLU A 106 11.39 -14.24 -0.99
C GLU A 106 11.22 -15.74 -0.74
N ALA A 107 12.07 -16.59 -1.33
CA ALA A 107 12.03 -18.04 -1.11
C ALA A 107 12.31 -18.45 0.35
N ALA A 108 13.10 -17.64 1.09
CA ALA A 108 13.30 -17.87 2.52
C ALA A 108 12.03 -17.55 3.33
N MET A 109 11.24 -16.57 2.89
CA MET A 109 10.00 -16.17 3.56
C MET A 109 8.85 -17.17 3.43
N ASP A 110 8.83 -17.98 2.37
CA ASP A 110 7.80 -19.02 2.16
C ASP A 110 7.76 -20.09 3.28
N ARG A 111 8.77 -20.11 4.16
CA ARG A 111 8.86 -21.04 5.29
C ARG A 111 8.04 -20.61 6.51
N PHE A 112 7.59 -19.35 6.57
CA PHE A 112 6.86 -18.80 7.71
C PHE A 112 5.34 -18.84 7.50
N ASP A 113 4.59 -18.99 8.59
CA ASP A 113 3.11 -18.93 8.55
C ASP A 113 2.62 -17.53 8.14
N GLY A 114 1.65 -17.47 7.23
CA GLY A 114 1.15 -16.21 6.66
C GLY A 114 0.58 -15.25 7.71
N LYS A 115 -0.01 -15.76 8.80
CA LYS A 115 -0.49 -14.90 9.89
C LYS A 115 0.67 -14.25 10.66
N HIS A 116 1.72 -15.02 10.94
CA HIS A 116 2.93 -14.52 11.59
C HIS A 116 3.65 -13.51 10.70
N ALA A 117 3.75 -13.78 9.40
CA ALA A 117 4.34 -12.84 8.45
C ALA A 117 3.57 -11.51 8.39
N ILE A 118 2.24 -11.54 8.38
CA ILE A 118 1.41 -10.31 8.40
C ILE A 118 1.62 -9.55 9.71
N ALA A 119 1.68 -10.22 10.85
CA ALA A 119 1.95 -9.57 12.14
C ALA A 119 3.34 -8.92 12.16
N ALA A 120 4.38 -9.63 11.71
CA ALA A 120 5.74 -9.09 11.63
C ALA A 120 5.87 -7.92 10.64
N ILE A 121 5.08 -7.91 9.55
CA ILE A 121 5.00 -6.75 8.64
C ILE A 121 4.49 -5.50 9.37
N GLN A 122 3.59 -5.63 10.35
CA GLN A 122 3.05 -4.49 11.09
C GLN A 122 4.10 -3.79 11.97
N GLU A 123 5.08 -4.55 12.46
CA GLU A 123 6.19 -4.06 13.28
C GLU A 123 7.26 -3.30 12.47
N LEU A 124 7.19 -3.35 11.14
CA LEU A 124 8.15 -2.64 10.29
C LEU A 124 7.86 -1.14 10.25
N PRO A 125 8.90 -0.30 10.03
CA PRO A 125 8.71 1.11 9.72
C PRO A 125 7.75 1.31 8.54
N ASP A 126 6.92 2.35 8.62
CA ASP A 126 5.82 2.67 7.68
C ASP A 126 6.20 2.53 6.22
N LEU A 127 7.39 3.02 5.85
CA LEU A 127 7.90 2.99 4.48
C LEU A 127 8.02 1.56 3.91
N TYR A 128 8.51 0.62 4.72
CA TYR A 128 8.71 -0.77 4.33
C TYR A 128 7.42 -1.56 4.46
N ARG A 129 6.68 -1.34 5.55
CA ARG A 129 5.35 -1.95 5.77
C ARG A 129 4.41 -1.67 4.61
N GLU A 130 4.34 -0.42 4.16
CA GLU A 130 3.49 -0.01 3.04
C GLU A 130 3.87 -0.73 1.75
N ALA A 131 5.16 -0.75 1.39
CA ALA A 131 5.62 -1.39 0.16
C ALA A 131 5.39 -2.91 0.18
N LEU A 132 5.74 -3.58 1.28
CA LEU A 132 5.56 -5.04 1.42
C LEU A 132 4.08 -5.44 1.43
N THR A 133 3.22 -4.68 2.10
CA THR A 133 1.77 -4.94 2.10
C THR A 133 1.23 -4.86 0.68
N MET A 134 1.54 -3.78 -0.05
CA MET A 134 1.11 -3.64 -1.44
C MET A 134 1.62 -4.77 -2.34
N ARG A 135 2.87 -5.20 -2.15
CA ARG A 135 3.47 -6.24 -2.99
C ARG A 135 2.95 -7.64 -2.70
N TYR A 136 2.96 -8.04 -1.43
CA TYR A 136 2.77 -9.44 -1.05
C TYR A 136 1.38 -9.74 -0.50
N VAL A 137 0.63 -8.72 -0.04
CA VAL A 137 -0.74 -8.90 0.45
C VAL A 137 -1.76 -8.47 -0.59
N ASP A 138 -1.56 -7.28 -1.19
CA ASP A 138 -2.47 -6.76 -2.22
C ASP A 138 -2.11 -7.26 -3.63
N ASN A 139 -1.01 -7.99 -3.77
CA ASN A 139 -0.54 -8.55 -5.04
C ASN A 139 -0.42 -7.48 -6.16
N LEU A 140 0.08 -6.30 -5.80
CA LEU A 140 0.37 -5.22 -6.73
C LEU A 140 1.75 -5.43 -7.38
N SER A 141 1.84 -5.12 -8.67
CA SER A 141 3.11 -5.08 -9.40
C SER A 141 3.96 -3.88 -8.98
N LEU A 142 5.27 -3.96 -9.23
CA LEU A 142 6.20 -2.85 -8.98
C LEU A 142 5.74 -1.56 -9.66
N LYS A 143 5.23 -1.67 -10.89
CA LYS A 143 4.68 -0.55 -11.66
C LYS A 143 3.46 0.06 -10.98
N GLU A 144 2.48 -0.75 -10.59
CA GLU A 144 1.29 -0.25 -9.88
C GLU A 144 1.68 0.44 -8.56
N ILE A 145 2.60 -0.16 -7.79
CA ILE A 145 3.08 0.43 -6.53
C ILE A 145 3.76 1.77 -6.79
N ALA A 146 4.68 1.83 -7.76
CA ALA A 146 5.36 3.06 -8.18
C ALA A 146 4.37 4.17 -8.54
N GLU A 147 3.31 3.83 -9.27
CA GLU A 147 2.22 4.75 -9.59
C GLU A 147 1.41 5.18 -8.36
N ILE A 148 1.18 4.29 -7.39
CA ILE A 148 0.43 4.59 -6.16
C ILE A 148 1.22 5.53 -5.26
N VAL A 149 2.51 5.24 -5.04
CA VAL A 149 3.36 6.01 -4.11
C VAL A 149 4.05 7.22 -4.77
N ARG A 150 3.93 7.36 -6.11
CA ARG A 150 4.55 8.41 -6.93
C ARG A 150 6.09 8.42 -6.87
N GLU A 151 6.67 7.23 -7.00
CA GLU A 151 8.11 7.01 -7.00
C GLU A 151 8.51 6.18 -8.22
N SER A 152 9.82 6.05 -8.50
CA SER A 152 10.28 5.13 -9.54
C SER A 152 10.16 3.66 -9.10
N GLU A 153 9.96 2.74 -10.05
CA GLU A 153 10.00 1.29 -9.77
C GLU A 153 11.30 0.85 -9.10
N ASN A 154 12.41 1.53 -9.40
CA ASN A 154 13.71 1.27 -8.76
C ASN A 154 13.66 1.61 -7.25
N VAL A 155 13.08 2.75 -6.89
CA VAL A 155 12.93 3.15 -5.48
C VAL A 155 12.02 2.16 -4.75
N VAL A 156 10.92 1.73 -5.37
CA VAL A 156 10.04 0.70 -4.80
C VAL A 156 10.77 -0.62 -4.61
N SER A 157 11.53 -1.09 -5.62
CA SER A 157 12.31 -2.32 -5.56
C SER A 157 13.32 -2.30 -4.41
N VAL A 158 14.05 -1.19 -4.24
CA VAL A 158 14.98 -1.01 -3.11
C VAL A 158 14.26 -1.04 -1.77
N ARG A 159 13.09 -0.38 -1.66
CA ARG A 159 12.26 -0.41 -0.44
C ARG A 159 11.82 -1.84 -0.11
N LEU A 160 11.35 -2.60 -1.10
CA LEU A 160 10.94 -4.00 -0.92
C LEU A 160 12.10 -4.85 -0.43
N HIS A 161 13.26 -4.80 -1.10
CA HIS A 161 14.43 -5.57 -0.70
C HIS A 161 14.86 -5.27 0.74
N ARG A 162 14.97 -3.98 1.11
CA ARG A 162 15.31 -3.57 2.48
C ARG A 162 14.24 -4.00 3.49
N GLY A 163 12.97 -3.92 3.10
CA GLY A 163 11.84 -4.37 3.91
C GLY A 163 11.88 -5.87 4.18
N LEU A 164 12.06 -6.69 3.14
CA LEU A 164 12.20 -8.15 3.25
C LEU A 164 13.36 -8.52 4.17
N LYS A 165 14.49 -7.81 4.09
CA LYS A 165 15.67 -8.11 4.93
C LYS A 165 15.36 -7.84 6.41
N LYS A 166 14.63 -6.77 6.71
CA LYS A 166 14.17 -6.46 8.07
C LYS A 166 13.13 -7.47 8.53
N LEU A 167 12.19 -7.84 7.67
CA LEU A 167 11.16 -8.83 7.97
C LEU A 167 11.76 -10.19 8.31
N HIS A 168 12.71 -10.67 7.50
CA HIS A 168 13.45 -11.90 7.76
C HIS A 168 14.18 -11.85 9.11
N ALA A 169 14.81 -10.72 9.44
CA ALA A 169 15.49 -10.57 10.74
C ALA A 169 14.51 -10.59 11.93
N LEU A 170 13.28 -10.07 11.76
CA LEU A 170 12.24 -10.15 12.79
C LEU A 170 11.75 -11.59 12.97
N LEU A 171 11.50 -12.30 11.87
CA LEU A 171 10.97 -13.66 11.90
C LEU A 171 11.97 -14.71 12.40
N GLU A 172 13.28 -14.47 12.26
CA GLU A 172 14.33 -15.35 12.82
C GLU A 172 14.61 -15.08 14.31
N ALA A 173 14.15 -13.96 14.84
CA ALA A 173 14.37 -13.58 16.24
C ALA A 173 13.28 -14.11 17.20
N GLU A 174 12.19 -14.67 16.66
CA GLU A 174 11.13 -15.41 17.37
C GLU A 174 11.45 -16.90 17.48
#